data_AF-B4J7F0-F1
#
_entry.id   AF-B4J7F0-F1
#
_cell.length_a   1.000
_cell.length_b   1.000
_cell.length_c   1.000
_cell.angle_alpha   90.00
_cell.angle_beta   90.00
_cell.angle_gamma   90.00
#
_symmetry.space_group_name_H-M   'P 1'
#
loop_
_entity.id
_entity.type
_entity.pdbx_description
1 polymer ?
#
loop_
_entity_poly.entity_id
_entity_poly.type
_entity_poly.pdbx_seq_one_letter_code
_entity_poly.pdbx_strand_id
1 'polypeptide(L)'
;MFRLQKVLHTEYNEIYEPLMVESPFTLVDAHGVGLRQYQIGLSSSMLLFGCDNFYKHGSEQCGDPNWQYNILDAEIECFDLISLVPLEYVRFNFYRKYDRCIMMISVPPNGNQLPPDRPMIFEFGGHIHKQYYFQTWRECVACLRTFLPRLRHINGASPFSSTDIQVDEVQHIAQVHVPHRPQSVYSMCYSSAGGA
;
A
#
# COMPACT_ATOMS: atom_id res chain seq x y z
N MET A 1 -12.98 -0.01 -14.80
CA MET A 1 -13.65 1.30 -14.67
C MET A 1 -12.62 2.25 -14.07
N PHE A 2 -12.32 3.35 -14.76
CA PHE A 2 -11.21 4.26 -14.46
C PHE A 2 -11.76 5.61 -13.98
N ARG A 3 -12.44 5.59 -12.83
CA ARG A 3 -13.21 6.75 -12.34
C ARG A 3 -12.27 7.86 -11.87
N LEU A 4 -11.17 7.49 -11.21
CA LEU A 4 -10.16 8.47 -10.83
C LEU A 4 -9.51 9.10 -12.05
N GLN A 5 -9.13 8.33 -13.08
CA GLN A 5 -8.54 8.91 -14.29
C GLN A 5 -9.50 9.90 -14.97
N LYS A 6 -10.78 9.56 -15.06
CA LYS A 6 -11.82 10.45 -15.63
C LYS A 6 -11.97 11.74 -14.84
N VAL A 7 -12.03 11.68 -13.51
CA VAL A 7 -12.08 12.90 -12.67
C VAL A 7 -10.82 13.72 -12.78
N LEU A 8 -9.65 13.10 -12.76
CA LEU A 8 -8.40 13.84 -12.90
C LEU A 8 -8.32 14.56 -14.25
N HIS A 9 -8.76 13.93 -15.33
CA HIS A 9 -8.75 14.55 -16.65
C HIS A 9 -9.79 15.66 -16.80
N THR A 10 -10.98 15.47 -16.24
CA THR A 10 -12.12 16.39 -16.41
C THR A 10 -12.05 17.59 -15.47
N GLU A 11 -11.75 17.36 -14.19
CA GLU A 11 -11.80 18.38 -13.13
C GLU A 11 -10.41 18.88 -12.73
N TYR A 12 -9.37 18.06 -12.84
CA TYR A 12 -8.03 18.34 -12.30
C TYR A 12 -6.91 18.22 -13.34
N ASN A 13 -7.16 18.69 -14.56
CA ASN A 13 -6.23 18.52 -15.69
C ASN A 13 -4.83 19.12 -15.44
N GLU A 14 -4.73 20.15 -14.61
CA GLU A 14 -3.45 20.81 -14.25
C GLU A 14 -2.50 19.91 -13.46
N ILE A 15 -3.04 18.98 -12.67
CA ILE A 15 -2.29 18.05 -11.82
C ILE A 15 -2.39 16.61 -12.34
N TYR A 16 -2.87 16.43 -13.59
CA TYR A 16 -3.10 15.12 -14.16
C TYR A 16 -1.77 14.37 -14.32
N GLU A 17 -1.67 13.26 -13.58
CA GLU A 17 -0.62 12.27 -13.75
C GLU A 17 -1.26 10.93 -14.12
N PRO A 18 -0.76 10.23 -15.16
CA PRO A 18 -1.28 8.91 -15.52
C PRO A 18 -1.21 7.93 -14.35
N LEU A 19 -2.34 7.28 -14.04
CA LEU A 19 -2.39 6.24 -13.02
C LEU A 19 -1.86 4.92 -13.56
N MET A 20 -0.94 4.30 -12.81
CA MET A 20 -0.40 2.96 -13.09
C MET A 20 -1.42 1.88 -12.78
N VAL A 21 -2.15 2.04 -11.68
CA VAL A 21 -3.21 1.12 -11.26
C VAL A 21 -4.30 1.86 -10.51
N GLU A 22 -5.53 1.40 -10.69
CA GLU A 22 -6.72 1.90 -10.00
C GLU A 22 -7.59 0.70 -9.63
N SER A 23 -8.10 0.64 -8.40
CA SER A 23 -8.99 -0.44 -7.97
C SER A 23 -9.92 -0.02 -6.83
N PRO A 24 -11.06 -0.71 -6.66
CA PRO A 24 -11.95 -0.50 -5.54
C PRO A 24 -11.40 -1.16 -4.26
N PHE A 25 -11.45 -0.42 -3.17
CA PHE A 25 -11.04 -0.83 -1.84
C PHE A 25 -12.13 -0.54 -0.82
N THR A 26 -12.15 -1.33 0.25
CA THR A 26 -12.92 -1.02 1.46
C THR A 26 -11.94 -0.69 2.57
N LEU A 27 -12.02 0.51 3.13
CA LEU A 27 -11.36 0.84 4.40
C LEU A 27 -12.02 0.00 5.50
N VAL A 28 -11.21 -0.75 6.24
CA VAL A 28 -11.68 -1.62 7.32
C VAL A 28 -11.06 -1.22 8.66
N ASP A 29 -11.75 -1.54 9.75
CA ASP A 29 -11.19 -1.40 11.09
C ASP A 29 -10.22 -2.56 11.44
N ALA A 30 -9.67 -2.54 12.66
CA ALA A 30 -8.77 -3.59 13.15
C ALA A 30 -9.44 -4.97 13.30
N HIS A 31 -10.77 -5.01 13.40
CA HIS A 31 -11.57 -6.24 13.42
C HIS A 31 -11.93 -6.72 12.01
N GLY A 32 -11.65 -5.89 11.00
CA GLY A 32 -11.93 -6.13 9.60
C GLY A 32 -13.37 -5.84 9.20
N VAL A 33 -14.08 -4.99 9.94
CA VAL A 33 -15.40 -4.44 9.58
C VAL A 33 -15.22 -3.31 8.59
N GLY A 34 -15.97 -3.32 7.49
CA GLY A 34 -15.92 -2.28 6.46
C GLY A 34 -16.51 -0.96 6.96
N LEU A 35 -15.73 0.12 6.85
CA LEU A 35 -16.10 1.47 7.26
C LEU A 35 -16.56 2.31 6.06
N ARG A 36 -15.83 2.24 4.95
CA ARG A 36 -16.08 3.05 3.74
C ARG A 36 -15.45 2.43 2.51
N GLN A 37 -16.08 2.61 1.35
CA GLN A 37 -15.50 2.23 0.06
C GLN A 37 -14.74 3.41 -0.56
N TYR A 38 -13.57 3.12 -1.11
CA TYR A 38 -12.74 4.05 -1.83
C TYR A 38 -12.36 3.46 -3.18
N GLN A 39 -12.32 4.29 -4.19
CA GLN A 39 -11.56 4.00 -5.39
C GLN A 39 -10.16 4.59 -5.16
N ILE A 40 -9.15 3.74 -5.09
CA ILE A 40 -7.77 4.17 -4.84
C ILE A 40 -6.99 4.03 -6.16
N GLY A 41 -6.15 5.01 -6.44
CA GLY A 41 -5.30 5.06 -7.62
C GLY A 41 -3.86 5.35 -7.25
N LEU A 42 -2.93 4.74 -7.96
CA LEU A 42 -1.49 4.92 -7.77
C LEU A 42 -0.90 5.52 -9.05
N SER A 43 -0.27 6.69 -8.94
CA SER A 43 0.56 7.27 -9.98
C SER A 43 2.04 7.00 -9.71
N SER A 44 2.95 7.57 -10.50
CA SER A 44 4.38 7.44 -10.25
C SER A 44 4.85 8.25 -9.03
N SER A 45 4.11 9.29 -8.64
CA SER A 45 4.49 10.20 -7.56
C SER A 45 3.48 10.34 -6.42
N MET A 46 2.21 9.97 -6.64
CA MET A 46 1.11 10.17 -5.69
C MET A 46 0.25 8.92 -5.52
N LEU A 47 -0.35 8.83 -4.34
CA LEU A 47 -1.45 7.94 -4.02
C LEU A 47 -2.73 8.78 -3.94
N LEU A 48 -3.76 8.38 -4.68
CA LEU A 48 -5.01 9.12 -4.80
C LEU A 48 -6.17 8.33 -4.22
N PHE A 49 -7.06 9.03 -3.53
CA PHE A 49 -8.26 8.47 -2.94
C PHE A 49 -9.47 9.22 -3.46
N GLY A 50 -10.40 8.49 -4.07
CA GLY A 50 -11.71 9.00 -4.42
C GLY A 50 -12.81 8.18 -3.78
N CYS A 51 -13.96 8.80 -3.57
CA CYS A 51 -15.11 8.21 -2.93
C CYS A 51 -16.39 8.75 -3.56
N ASP A 52 -17.44 7.93 -3.56
CA ASP A 52 -18.76 8.41 -3.93
C ASP A 52 -19.33 9.34 -2.85
N ASN A 53 -19.79 10.49 -3.29
CA ASN A 53 -20.48 11.51 -2.50
C ASN A 53 -21.86 11.78 -3.12
N PHE A 54 -22.84 10.97 -2.74
CA PHE A 54 -24.22 11.09 -3.21
C PHE A 54 -24.93 12.38 -2.76
N TYR A 55 -24.32 13.16 -1.86
CA TYR A 55 -24.85 14.44 -1.38
C TYR A 55 -24.29 15.64 -2.12
N LYS A 56 -23.36 15.45 -3.07
CA LYS A 56 -22.68 16.53 -3.83
C LYS A 56 -23.65 17.52 -4.48
N HIS A 57 -24.86 17.07 -4.84
CA HIS A 57 -25.86 17.90 -5.52
C HIS A 57 -26.99 18.45 -4.64
N GLY A 58 -26.90 18.33 -3.31
CA GLY A 58 -27.87 18.94 -2.39
C GLY A 58 -29.22 18.21 -2.35
N SER A 59 -29.56 17.71 -1.18
CA SER A 59 -30.82 17.02 -0.92
C SER A 59 -32.01 17.98 -0.87
N GLU A 60 -32.82 18.02 -1.94
CA GLU A 60 -34.30 18.10 -1.86
C GLU A 60 -35.00 17.33 -3.00
N GLN A 61 -34.26 16.82 -4.00
CA GLN A 61 -34.78 15.96 -5.06
C GLN A 61 -33.98 14.66 -5.11
N CYS A 62 -33.99 13.91 -4.00
CA CYS A 62 -33.72 12.46 -4.07
C CYS A 62 -34.86 11.81 -4.85
N GLY A 63 -34.80 11.86 -6.18
CA GLY A 63 -35.85 11.32 -7.04
C GLY A 63 -35.32 10.87 -8.39
N ASP A 64 -34.57 11.73 -9.08
CA ASP A 64 -34.02 11.38 -10.39
C ASP A 64 -32.64 12.02 -10.57
N PRO A 65 -31.59 11.24 -10.93
CA PRO A 65 -30.41 11.84 -11.52
C PRO A 65 -30.88 12.69 -12.71
N ASN A 66 -30.45 13.94 -12.80
CA ASN A 66 -30.91 14.86 -13.84
C ASN A 66 -30.18 14.51 -15.16
N TRP A 67 -30.38 13.29 -15.65
CA TRP A 67 -29.80 12.72 -16.87
C TRP A 67 -30.16 13.53 -18.13
N GLN A 68 -31.14 14.42 -18.00
CA GLN A 68 -31.69 15.22 -19.08
C GLN A 68 -30.95 16.54 -19.33
N TYR A 69 -30.08 16.99 -18.42
CA TYR A 69 -29.43 18.31 -18.55
C TYR A 69 -27.92 18.38 -18.23
N ASN A 70 -27.29 17.31 -17.74
CA ASN A 70 -25.86 17.35 -17.41
C ASN A 70 -24.99 16.71 -18.49
N ILE A 71 -24.07 17.50 -19.07
CA ILE A 71 -22.98 17.09 -19.99
C ILE A 71 -21.83 16.43 -19.18
N LEU A 72 -22.14 15.81 -18.04
CA LEU A 72 -21.16 15.20 -17.15
C LEU A 72 -21.25 13.68 -17.28
N ASP A 73 -20.09 13.01 -17.29
CA ASP A 73 -20.03 11.55 -17.34
C ASP A 73 -20.68 10.96 -16.09
N ALA A 74 -21.75 10.18 -16.29
CA ALA A 74 -22.56 9.58 -15.23
C ALA A 74 -21.73 8.71 -14.27
N GLU A 75 -20.58 8.19 -14.71
CA GLU A 75 -19.68 7.42 -13.86
C GLU A 75 -18.97 8.26 -12.78
N ILE A 76 -18.84 9.57 -13.00
CA ILE A 76 -18.11 10.48 -12.11
C ILE A 76 -18.97 11.58 -11.52
N GLU A 77 -20.24 11.70 -11.90
CA GLU A 77 -21.16 12.73 -11.39
C GLU A 77 -21.17 12.76 -9.85
N CYS A 78 -21.33 11.60 -9.22
CA CYS A 78 -21.32 11.46 -7.76
C CYS A 78 -19.95 11.12 -7.18
N PHE A 79 -18.87 11.17 -7.96
CA PHE A 79 -17.55 10.76 -7.52
C PHE A 79 -16.67 11.97 -7.21
N ASP A 80 -16.08 11.97 -6.02
CA ASP A 80 -15.20 13.05 -5.58
C ASP A 80 -13.79 12.52 -5.30
N LEU A 81 -12.79 13.31 -5.72
CA LEU A 81 -11.41 13.12 -5.29
C LEU A 81 -11.25 13.70 -3.87
N ILE A 82 -10.97 12.84 -2.90
CA ILE A 82 -10.94 13.20 -1.47
C ILE A 82 -9.55 13.64 -1.04
N SER A 83 -8.50 12.96 -1.54
CA SER A 83 -7.13 13.28 -1.16
C SER A 83 -6.11 12.79 -2.17
N LEU A 84 -5.00 13.53 -2.28
CA LEU A 84 -3.77 13.13 -2.94
C LEU A 84 -2.63 13.14 -1.92
N VAL A 85 -1.88 12.04 -1.86
CA VAL A 85 -0.80 11.86 -0.89
C VAL A 85 0.50 11.56 -1.63
N PRO A 86 1.56 12.38 -1.47
CA PRO A 86 2.85 12.09 -2.10
C PRO A 86 3.42 10.77 -1.60
N LEU A 87 3.93 9.95 -2.53
CA LEU A 87 4.44 8.61 -2.21
C LEU A 87 5.65 8.63 -1.27
N GLU A 88 6.36 9.75 -1.22
CA GLU A 88 7.50 10.00 -0.35
C GLU A 88 7.15 9.85 1.13
N TYR A 89 5.89 10.04 1.51
CA TYR A 89 5.43 10.00 2.90
C TYR A 89 4.64 8.75 3.29
N VAL A 90 4.49 7.78 2.39
CA VAL A 90 3.70 6.58 2.66
C VAL A 90 4.55 5.32 2.56
N ARG A 91 4.16 4.34 3.36
CA ARG A 91 4.65 2.97 3.29
C ARG A 91 3.47 2.04 3.09
N PHE A 92 3.58 1.24 2.04
CA PHE A 92 2.66 0.14 1.77
C PHE A 92 3.14 -1.12 2.48
N ASN A 93 2.20 -1.93 2.91
CA ASN A 93 2.45 -3.29 3.35
C ASN A 93 1.28 -4.15 2.88
N PHE A 94 1.56 -5.24 2.19
CA PHE A 94 0.54 -6.11 1.64
C PHE A 94 0.42 -7.38 2.48
N TYR A 95 -0.80 -7.80 2.78
CA TYR A 95 -1.07 -8.96 3.61
C TYR A 95 -2.16 -9.80 2.99
N ARG A 96 -2.07 -11.10 3.23
CA ARG A 96 -3.14 -12.04 2.94
C ARG A 96 -3.52 -12.77 4.21
N LYS A 97 -4.80 -12.73 4.57
CA LYS A 97 -5.34 -13.42 5.74
C LYS A 97 -6.53 -14.27 5.30
N TYR A 98 -6.34 -15.59 5.24
CA TYR A 98 -7.27 -16.51 4.60
C TYR A 98 -7.58 -16.07 3.15
N ASP A 99 -8.84 -15.73 2.88
CA ASP A 99 -9.31 -15.26 1.57
C ASP A 99 -9.37 -13.72 1.46
N ARG A 100 -8.88 -13.01 2.49
CA ARG A 100 -8.84 -11.54 2.51
C ARG A 100 -7.50 -11.05 1.98
N CYS A 101 -7.55 -10.14 1.01
CA CYS A 101 -6.41 -9.46 0.44
C CYS A 101 -6.39 -8.04 1.01
N ILE A 102 -5.33 -7.68 1.72
CA ILE A 102 -5.26 -6.48 2.55
C ILE A 102 -4.04 -5.65 2.13
N MET A 103 -4.23 -4.35 2.02
CA MET A 103 -3.18 -3.35 1.86
C MET A 103 -3.23 -2.42 3.08
N MET A 104 -2.15 -2.37 3.86
CA MET A 104 -1.99 -1.38 4.91
C MET A 104 -1.14 -0.23 4.42
N ILE A 105 -1.61 0.99 4.66
CA ILE A 105 -0.89 2.23 4.37
C ILE A 105 -0.57 2.89 5.70
N SER A 106 0.70 3.23 5.88
CA SER A 106 1.20 3.88 7.09
C SER A 106 2.10 5.05 6.71
N VAL A 107 2.11 6.08 7.54
CA VAL A 107 3.09 7.17 7.45
C VAL A 107 4.26 6.80 8.37
N PRO A 108 5.49 6.64 7.86
CA PRO A 108 6.63 6.32 8.70
C PRO A 108 6.89 7.47 9.70
N PRO A 109 7.29 7.17 10.94
CA PRO A 109 7.57 8.20 11.93
C PRO A 109 8.77 9.04 11.49
N ASN A 110 8.57 10.34 11.31
CA ASN A 110 9.64 11.30 11.05
C ASN A 110 10.33 11.66 12.36
N GLY A 111 11.31 10.86 12.76
CA GLY A 111 12.10 11.10 13.96
C GLY A 111 11.35 10.87 15.28
N ASN A 112 12.12 10.76 16.36
CA ASN A 112 11.60 10.50 17.71
C ASN A 112 10.70 11.65 18.16
N GLN A 113 9.37 11.48 18.16
CA GLN A 113 8.46 12.07 19.16
C GLN A 113 6.96 11.89 18.91
N LEU A 114 6.52 11.43 17.73
CA LEU A 114 5.10 11.16 17.51
C LEU A 114 4.81 9.65 17.66
N PRO A 115 3.75 9.27 18.39
CA PRO A 115 3.29 7.89 18.36
C PRO A 115 3.00 7.51 16.90
N PRO A 116 3.33 6.27 16.47
CA PRO A 116 3.07 5.85 15.10
C PRO A 116 1.59 6.05 14.81
N ASP A 117 1.30 6.81 13.76
CA ASP A 117 -0.07 7.06 13.35
C ASP A 117 -0.72 5.71 13.00
N ARG A 118 -2.00 5.53 13.36
CA ARG A 118 -2.64 4.23 13.16
C ARG A 118 -2.68 3.92 11.65
N PRO A 119 -2.18 2.75 11.21
CA PRO A 119 -2.18 2.43 9.79
C PRO A 119 -3.62 2.36 9.27
N MET A 120 -3.83 2.88 8.07
CA MET A 120 -5.08 2.70 7.34
C MET A 120 -5.08 1.30 6.72
N ILE A 121 -6.11 0.52 7.00
CA ILE A 121 -6.22 -0.87 6.54
C ILE A 121 -7.27 -0.92 5.43
N PHE A 122 -6.85 -1.32 4.24
CA PHE A 122 -7.72 -1.44 3.09
C PHE A 122 -7.83 -2.89 2.66
N GLU A 123 -9.05 -3.34 2.39
CA GLU A 123 -9.33 -4.64 1.79
C GLU A 123 -9.68 -4.46 0.32
N PHE A 124 -9.11 -5.31 -0.53
CA PHE A 124 -9.41 -5.28 -1.96
C PHE A 124 -10.86 -5.71 -2.21
N GLY A 125 -11.59 -4.87 -2.94
CA GLY A 125 -12.96 -5.15 -3.36
C GLY A 125 -13.04 -6.19 -4.48
N GLY A 126 -14.27 -6.63 -4.77
CA GLY A 126 -14.56 -7.55 -5.89
C GLY A 126 -14.25 -9.00 -5.57
N HIS A 127 -15.27 -9.75 -5.13
CA HIS A 127 -15.15 -11.16 -4.72
C HIS A 127 -14.41 -12.05 -5.73
N ILE A 128 -14.59 -11.79 -7.03
CA ILE A 128 -14.02 -12.59 -8.12
C ILE A 128 -12.60 -12.13 -8.50
N HIS A 129 -12.34 -10.82 -8.50
CA HIS A 129 -11.10 -10.25 -9.05
C HIS A 129 -10.12 -9.75 -7.99
N LYS A 130 -10.44 -9.85 -6.70
CA LYS A 130 -9.57 -9.37 -5.60
C LYS A 130 -8.14 -9.89 -5.64
N GLN A 131 -7.92 -11.13 -6.08
CA GLN A 131 -6.58 -11.72 -6.16
C GLN A 131 -5.76 -11.07 -7.30
N TYR A 132 -6.41 -10.82 -8.44
CA TYR A 132 -5.81 -10.12 -9.55
C TYR A 132 -5.43 -8.70 -9.15
N TYR A 133 -6.36 -7.94 -8.57
CA TYR A 133 -6.07 -6.59 -8.08
C TYR A 133 -4.94 -6.58 -7.04
N PHE A 134 -4.96 -7.51 -6.10
CA PHE A 134 -3.90 -7.64 -5.10
C PHE A 134 -2.53 -7.84 -5.76
N GLN A 135 -2.41 -8.74 -6.73
CA GLN A 135 -1.15 -8.99 -7.43
C GLN A 135 -0.71 -7.78 -8.25
N THR A 136 -1.60 -7.19 -9.05
CA THR A 136 -1.29 -6.00 -9.86
C THR A 136 -0.80 -4.84 -9.00
N TRP A 137 -1.47 -4.56 -7.88
CA TRP A 137 -1.03 -3.50 -6.97
C TRP A 137 0.35 -3.75 -6.38
N ARG A 138 0.63 -5.00 -5.99
CA ARG A 138 1.95 -5.38 -5.49
C ARG A 138 3.04 -5.21 -6.53
N GLU A 139 2.77 -5.62 -7.76
CA GLU A 139 3.68 -5.46 -8.90
C GLU A 139 3.92 -3.98 -9.21
N CYS A 140 2.88 -3.16 -9.30
CA CYS A 140 3.00 -1.73 -9.53
C CYS A 140 3.83 -1.04 -8.43
N VAL A 141 3.56 -1.36 -7.16
CA VAL A 141 4.33 -0.81 -6.02
C VAL A 141 5.78 -1.29 -6.04
N ALA A 142 6.03 -2.55 -6.41
CA ALA A 142 7.39 -3.07 -6.57
C ALA A 142 8.14 -2.37 -7.71
N CYS A 143 7.49 -2.13 -8.84
CA CYS A 143 8.05 -1.38 -9.97
C CYS A 143 8.48 0.04 -9.58
N LEU A 144 7.69 0.74 -8.75
CA LEU A 144 8.05 2.09 -8.27
C LEU A 144 9.42 2.11 -7.56
N ARG A 145 9.75 1.08 -6.78
CA ARG A 145 11.06 0.96 -6.12
C ARG A 145 12.20 0.91 -7.13
N THR A 146 11.99 0.20 -8.24
CA THR A 146 12.98 0.02 -9.30
C THR A 146 13.18 1.30 -10.10
N PHE A 147 12.09 1.99 -10.45
CA PHE A 147 12.15 3.20 -11.30
C PHE A 147 12.47 4.48 -10.54
N LEU A 148 12.15 4.56 -9.24
CA LEU A 148 12.33 5.75 -8.43
C LEU A 148 13.16 5.45 -7.17
N PRO A 149 14.50 5.63 -7.22
CA PRO A 149 15.39 5.33 -6.10
C PRO A 149 15.07 6.11 -4.82
N ARG A 150 14.42 7.26 -4.91
CA ARG A 150 13.94 8.06 -3.77
C ARG A 150 12.81 7.39 -2.98
N LEU A 151 12.12 6.41 -3.57
CA LEU A 151 10.99 5.69 -2.97
C LEU A 151 11.39 4.30 -2.45
N ARG A 152 12.68 4.05 -2.21
CA ARG A 152 13.17 2.74 -1.71
C ARG A 152 12.55 2.31 -0.38
N HIS A 153 12.04 3.25 0.43
CA HIS A 153 11.36 2.98 1.70
C HIS A 153 9.97 2.35 1.53
N ILE A 154 9.39 2.41 0.32
CA ILE A 154 8.13 1.77 -0.01
C ILE A 154 8.37 0.27 -0.17
N ASN A 155 7.68 -0.55 0.63
CA ASN A 155 7.77 -2.00 0.53
C ASN A 155 6.55 -2.56 -0.22
N GLY A 156 6.79 -3.30 -1.31
CA GLY A 156 5.76 -4.07 -2.02
C GLY A 156 5.68 -5.54 -1.58
N ALA A 157 6.61 -5.96 -0.72
CA ALA A 157 6.66 -7.32 -0.21
C ALA A 157 5.63 -7.53 0.89
N SER A 158 4.97 -8.68 0.85
CA SER A 158 4.23 -9.22 1.96
C SER A 158 5.22 -9.85 2.95
N PRO A 159 5.17 -9.48 4.24
CA PRO A 159 6.04 -10.08 5.25
C PRO A 159 5.75 -11.58 5.49
N PHE A 160 4.74 -12.15 4.84
CA PHE A 160 4.33 -13.54 4.96
C PHE A 160 4.29 -14.31 3.63
N SER A 161 4.70 -13.68 2.52
CA SER A 161 4.72 -14.34 1.21
C SER A 161 6.07 -15.00 0.98
N SER A 162 6.09 -16.34 1.00
CA SER A 162 7.31 -17.13 0.73
C SER A 162 7.78 -17.06 -0.73
N THR A 163 7.01 -16.43 -1.63
CA THR A 163 7.40 -16.19 -3.03
C THR A 163 7.99 -14.80 -3.24
N ASP A 164 7.95 -13.94 -2.23
CA ASP A 164 8.58 -12.64 -2.30
C ASP A 164 10.06 -12.84 -2.01
N ILE A 165 10.87 -12.88 -3.07
CA ILE A 165 12.32 -12.80 -2.92
C ILE A 165 12.59 -11.43 -2.27
N GLN A 166 12.84 -11.44 -0.96
CA GLN A 166 13.30 -10.28 -0.24
C GLN A 166 14.72 -9.97 -0.73
N VAL A 167 14.82 -9.23 -1.83
CA VAL A 167 16.07 -8.59 -2.22
C VAL A 167 16.22 -7.37 -1.32
N ASP A 168 16.63 -7.63 -0.09
CA ASP A 168 17.39 -6.74 0.80
C ASP A 168 17.52 -7.46 2.16
N GLU A 169 18.36 -8.50 2.20
CA GLU A 169 19.08 -8.81 3.43
C GLU A 169 19.98 -7.60 3.72
N VAL A 170 19.46 -6.61 4.46
CA VAL A 170 20.37 -5.82 5.29
C VAL A 170 20.92 -6.81 6.30
N GLN A 171 22.12 -7.30 6.01
CA GLN A 171 22.90 -8.16 6.87
C GLN A 171 23.09 -7.42 8.20
N HIS A 172 22.20 -7.67 9.16
CA HIS A 172 22.44 -7.28 10.53
C HIS A 172 23.60 -8.15 11.02
N ILE A 173 24.80 -7.57 11.04
CA ILE A 173 25.93 -8.16 11.75
C ILE A 173 25.51 -8.19 13.21
N ALA A 174 25.08 -9.36 13.68
CA ALA A 174 24.92 -9.60 15.10
C ALA A 174 26.29 -9.33 15.73
N GLN A 175 26.39 -8.28 16.55
CA GLN A 175 27.53 -8.13 17.44
C GLN A 175 27.40 -9.19 18.52
N VAL A 176 27.80 -10.41 18.19
CA VAL A 176 28.05 -11.45 19.17
C VAL A 176 29.24 -10.95 19.96
N HIS A 177 29.01 -10.62 21.24
CA HIS A 177 30.11 -10.38 22.16
C HIS A 177 31.09 -11.54 22.04
N VAL A 178 32.33 -11.24 21.66
CA VAL A 178 33.42 -12.23 21.72
C VAL A 178 33.42 -12.73 23.16
N PRO A 179 33.20 -14.03 23.42
CA PRO A 179 33.30 -14.53 24.78
C PRO A 179 34.73 -14.25 25.22
N HIS A 180 34.90 -13.37 26.20
CA HIS A 180 36.14 -13.27 26.94
C HIS A 180 36.37 -14.64 27.57
N ARG A 181 37.12 -15.50 26.89
CA ARG A 181 37.67 -16.70 27.51
C ARG A 181 38.62 -16.21 28.59
N PRO A 182 38.37 -16.46 29.88
CA PRO A 182 39.44 -16.34 30.85
C PRO A 182 40.54 -17.30 30.42
N GLN A 183 41.80 -16.83 30.43
CA GLN A 183 42.97 -17.67 30.18
C GLN A 183 43.08 -18.70 31.30
N SER A 184 42.39 -19.83 31.14
CA SER A 184 42.59 -21.01 31.97
C SER A 184 43.65 -21.89 31.31
N VAL A 185 44.73 -22.15 32.04
CA VAL A 185 45.95 -22.86 31.60
C VAL A 185 45.71 -24.37 31.38
N TYR A 186 44.50 -24.88 31.57
CA TYR A 186 44.19 -26.30 31.45
C TYR A 186 43.03 -26.55 30.47
N SER A 187 43.35 -26.75 29.19
CA SER A 187 42.54 -27.60 28.31
C SER A 187 43.36 -28.07 27.10
N MET A 188 44.18 -29.10 27.33
CA MET A 188 44.74 -29.94 26.27
C MET A 188 43.98 -31.26 26.27
N CYS A 189 43.13 -31.50 25.27
CA CYS A 189 42.73 -32.85 24.86
C CYS A 189 42.50 -32.90 23.34
N TYR A 190 43.53 -33.40 22.68
CA TYR A 190 43.58 -34.11 21.40
C TYR A 190 42.25 -34.48 20.70
N SER A 191 42.17 -34.12 19.42
CA SER A 191 41.54 -34.94 18.38
C SER A 191 42.23 -34.67 17.04
N SER A 192 43.47 -35.15 16.94
CA SER A 192 44.13 -35.40 15.65
C SER A 192 43.91 -36.87 15.30
N ALA A 193 42.90 -37.14 14.49
CA ALA A 193 42.89 -38.31 13.62
C ALA A 193 43.02 -37.79 12.18
N GLY A 194 44.23 -37.88 11.62
CA GLY A 194 44.46 -37.79 10.18
C GLY A 194 43.66 -38.88 9.45
N GLY A 195 43.32 -38.74 8.17
CA GLY A 195 44.18 -38.22 7.12
C GLY A 195 44.90 -39.39 6.44
N ALA A 196 44.25 -39.97 5.43
CA ALA A 196 44.83 -40.58 4.24
C ALA A 196 43.76 -40.54 3.14
#